data_AF-A0A842KMQ0-F1
#
_entry.id   AF-A0A842KMQ0-F1
#
_cell.length_a   1.000
_cell.length_b   1.000
_cell.length_c   1.000
_cell.angle_alpha   90.00
_cell.angle_beta   90.00
_cell.angle_gamma   90.00
#
_symmetry.space_group_name_H-M   'P 1'
#
loop_
_entity.id
_entity.type
_entity.pdbx_description
1 polymer ?
#
loop_
_entity_poly.entity_id
_entity_poly.type
_entity_poly.pdbx_seq_one_letter_code
_entity_poly.pdbx_strand_id
1 'polypeptide(L)'
;MCQNISFSNDELDFTYPLPYSIKHYPSCYIYVYNGKVVVNSVDLSVPPKILHECVDDTGERKVLQYVGALGEKLCYAIGLESQDNVPEGMQLVFLRDLIGQVDEKMLALAGRAIQLIEFELTSRFCGRCGTPTEALEDRGKKCSICGLLIYPRISPAVIVLVMKEDEVLLVRSSHFSSDMYSIIAGFVEPGETLEHAVRREVMEEVGLVIKNIREFR
;
A
#
# COMPACT_ATOMS: atom_id res chain seq x y z
N MET A 1 -3.35 19.24 -25.65
CA MET A 1 -4.18 19.43 -24.44
C MET A 1 -3.74 18.39 -23.43
N CYS A 2 -3.08 18.80 -22.34
CA CYS A 2 -2.93 17.92 -21.19
C CYS A 2 -4.34 17.73 -20.63
N GLN A 3 -4.94 16.55 -20.80
CA GLN A 3 -6.12 16.23 -20.02
C GLN A 3 -5.66 16.16 -18.56
N ASN A 4 -6.35 16.86 -17.65
CA ASN A 4 -6.15 16.66 -16.22
C ASN A 4 -6.63 15.25 -15.91
N ILE A 5 -5.72 14.29 -15.93
CA ILE A 5 -5.96 12.97 -15.37
C ILE A 5 -6.04 13.19 -13.86
N SER A 6 -7.25 13.10 -13.31
CA SER A 6 -7.42 13.06 -11.86
C SER A 6 -6.98 11.69 -11.37
N PHE A 7 -6.01 11.64 -10.47
CA PHE A 7 -5.67 10.41 -9.77
C PHE A 7 -6.59 10.21 -8.58
N SER A 8 -6.85 8.96 -8.20
CA SER A 8 -7.68 8.59 -7.06
C SER A 8 -7.21 9.15 -5.72
N ASN A 9 -5.97 9.65 -5.67
CA ASN A 9 -5.34 10.23 -4.48
C ASN A 9 -5.31 11.75 -4.48
N ASP A 10 -5.83 12.42 -5.51
CA ASP A 10 -5.76 13.89 -5.59
C ASP A 10 -6.56 14.57 -4.47
N GLU A 11 -7.59 13.89 -3.93
CA GLU A 11 -8.37 14.33 -2.77
C GLU A 11 -7.72 13.99 -1.41
N LEU A 12 -6.60 13.25 -1.41
CA LEU A 12 -5.92 12.81 -0.18
C LEU A 12 -4.80 13.80 0.17
N ASP A 13 -4.90 14.43 1.34
CA ASP A 13 -3.80 15.21 1.89
C ASP A 13 -2.87 14.32 2.70
N PHE A 14 -1.64 14.15 2.22
CA PHE A 14 -0.61 13.32 2.83
C PHE A 14 0.47 14.12 3.58
N THR A 15 0.26 15.42 3.76
CA THR A 15 1.19 16.33 4.44
C THR A 15 1.63 15.78 5.79
N TYR A 16 2.94 15.73 6.03
CA TYR A 16 3.55 15.16 7.23
C TYR A 16 4.88 15.88 7.55
N PRO A 17 5.23 16.10 8.84
CA PRO A 17 4.45 15.79 10.06
C PRO A 17 3.14 16.57 10.15
N LEU A 18 2.18 16.05 10.92
CA LEU A 18 0.91 16.74 11.18
C LEU A 18 1.19 18.11 11.82
N PRO A 19 0.60 19.22 11.33
CA PRO A 19 0.76 20.51 11.98
C PRO A 19 0.18 20.47 13.41
N TYR A 20 0.85 21.18 14.33
CA TYR A 20 0.61 21.15 15.78
C TYR A 20 -0.84 21.55 16.21
N SER A 21 -1.64 22.10 15.29
CA SER A 21 -2.96 22.70 15.54
C SER A 21 -4.16 21.75 15.38
N ILE A 22 -3.97 20.45 15.18
CA ILE A 22 -5.07 19.51 14.84
C ILE A 22 -5.75 18.86 16.07
N LYS A 23 -5.70 19.47 17.25
CA LYS A 23 -6.24 18.84 18.47
C LYS A 23 -7.77 18.60 18.51
N HIS A 24 -8.54 18.95 17.47
CA HIS A 24 -10.01 18.85 17.47
C HIS A 24 -10.67 18.41 16.15
N TYR A 25 -9.94 17.80 15.21
CA TYR A 25 -10.55 17.34 13.95
C TYR A 25 -11.18 15.95 14.11
N PRO A 26 -12.34 15.68 13.48
CA PRO A 26 -12.91 14.34 13.46
C PRO A 26 -11.89 13.37 12.87
N SER A 27 -11.74 12.19 13.49
CA SER A 27 -10.78 11.19 13.06
C SER A 27 -11.48 9.92 12.59
N CYS A 28 -10.88 9.21 11.64
CA CYS A 28 -11.22 7.83 11.31
C CYS A 28 -9.99 6.93 11.39
N TYR A 29 -10.27 5.65 11.52
CA TYR A 29 -9.28 4.63 11.79
C TYR A 29 -9.38 3.49 10.78
N ILE A 30 -8.22 2.99 10.35
CA ILE A 30 -8.05 1.76 9.58
C ILE A 30 -7.29 0.79 10.46
N TYR A 31 -7.93 -0.32 10.83
CA TYR A 31 -7.23 -1.38 11.55
C TYR A 31 -6.49 -2.28 10.56
N VAL A 32 -5.22 -2.53 10.84
CA VAL A 32 -4.31 -3.33 10.00
C VAL A 32 -3.78 -4.50 10.80
N TYR A 33 -3.79 -5.68 10.20
CA TYR A 33 -3.10 -6.84 10.75
C TYR A 33 -2.53 -7.70 9.61
N ASN A 34 -1.22 -7.93 9.63
CA ASN A 34 -0.52 -8.85 8.72
C ASN A 34 -0.91 -8.65 7.24
N GLY A 35 -0.79 -7.41 6.75
CA GLY A 35 -1.12 -7.05 5.36
C GLY A 35 -2.60 -7.01 5.00
N LYS A 36 -3.50 -7.17 5.98
CA LYS A 36 -4.96 -7.10 5.81
C LYS A 36 -5.53 -5.88 6.50
N VAL A 37 -6.70 -5.44 6.05
CA VAL A 37 -7.51 -4.40 6.71
C VAL A 37 -8.78 -4.98 7.29
N VAL A 38 -9.28 -4.36 8.36
CA VAL A 38 -10.57 -4.70 8.95
C VAL A 38 -11.70 -3.97 8.20
N VAL A 39 -12.73 -4.72 7.83
CA VAL A 39 -13.95 -4.19 7.22
C VAL A 39 -15.18 -4.53 8.06
N ASN A 40 -16.21 -3.67 8.00
CA ASN A 40 -17.50 -3.99 8.59
C ASN A 40 -18.20 -5.09 7.77
N SER A 41 -18.87 -6.02 8.44
CA SER A 41 -19.73 -7.06 7.86
C SER A 41 -19.06 -8.32 7.32
N VAL A 42 -19.73 -9.45 7.61
CA VAL A 42 -19.57 -10.79 7.00
C VAL A 42 -20.39 -10.90 5.70
N ASP A 43 -21.37 -10.01 5.51
CA ASP A 43 -22.21 -9.89 4.31
C ASP A 43 -21.63 -8.86 3.33
N LEU A 44 -21.14 -9.35 2.19
CA LEU A 44 -20.57 -8.57 1.08
C LEU A 44 -21.64 -8.00 0.13
N SER A 45 -22.93 -8.16 0.42
CA SER A 45 -24.02 -7.57 -0.37
C SER A 45 -24.09 -6.03 -0.25
N VAL A 46 -23.40 -5.46 0.74
CA VAL A 46 -23.20 -4.02 0.93
C VAL A 46 -21.71 -3.71 0.73
N PRO A 47 -21.33 -2.60 0.06
CA PRO A 47 -19.94 -2.22 -0.08
C PRO A 47 -19.21 -2.20 1.28
N PRO A 48 -18.10 -2.94 1.43
CA PRO A 48 -17.38 -3.01 2.70
C PRO A 48 -16.80 -1.64 3.07
N LYS A 49 -16.90 -1.28 4.34
CA LYS A 49 -16.34 -0.04 4.90
C LYS A 49 -15.04 -0.34 5.64
N ILE A 50 -13.99 0.36 5.23
CA ILE A 50 -12.64 0.26 5.80
C ILE A 50 -12.42 1.30 6.91
N LEU A 51 -13.11 2.45 6.82
CA LEU A 51 -12.97 3.55 7.78
C LEU A 51 -13.94 3.41 8.94
N HIS A 52 -13.40 3.41 10.14
CA HIS A 52 -14.15 3.28 11.40
C HIS A 52 -14.05 4.58 12.20
N GLU A 53 -15.15 4.97 12.87
CA GLU A 53 -15.23 6.26 13.59
C GLU A 53 -14.82 6.19 15.06
N CYS A 54 -14.87 4.99 15.65
CA CYS A 54 -14.50 4.76 17.04
C CYS A 54 -13.18 3.97 17.13
N VAL A 55 -12.33 4.38 18.07
CA VAL A 55 -11.32 3.49 18.63
C VAL A 55 -11.99 2.81 19.80
N ASP A 56 -12.54 1.62 19.60
CA ASP A 56 -12.81 0.77 20.74
C ASP A 56 -11.47 0.55 21.46
N ASP A 57 -11.50 0.44 22.78
CA ASP A 57 -10.30 0.45 23.62
C ASP A 57 -9.43 -0.82 23.39
N THR A 58 -8.69 -0.87 22.28
CA THR A 58 -7.85 -1.99 21.85
C THR A 58 -6.55 -2.15 22.67
N GLY A 59 -6.54 -1.79 23.96
CA GLY A 59 -5.43 -2.03 24.88
C GLY A 59 -4.22 -1.09 24.77
N GLU A 60 -3.26 -1.28 25.68
CA GLU A 60 -2.20 -0.32 26.03
C GLU A 60 -1.03 -0.18 25.03
N ARG A 61 -0.99 -0.95 23.93
CA ARG A 61 0.08 -0.85 22.91
C ARG A 61 -0.48 -0.84 21.49
N LYS A 62 -0.83 0.35 21.02
CA LYS A 62 -1.28 0.55 19.63
C LYS A 62 -0.14 1.12 18.80
N VAL A 63 0.20 0.44 17.71
CA VAL A 63 0.99 1.06 16.65
C VAL A 63 0.06 2.00 15.90
N LEU A 64 0.18 3.29 16.16
CA LEU A 64 -0.66 4.33 15.55
C LEU A 64 0.16 5.12 14.54
N GLN A 65 -0.31 5.19 13.29
CA GLN A 65 0.32 5.94 12.21
C GLN A 65 -0.66 6.87 11.55
N TYR A 66 -0.32 8.16 11.43
CA TYR A 66 -1.09 9.07 10.58
C TYR A 66 -0.90 8.70 9.11
N VAL A 67 -1.99 8.51 8.37
CA VAL A 67 -1.94 8.06 6.97
C VAL A 67 -2.39 9.12 5.97
N GLY A 68 -3.07 10.18 6.41
CA GLY A 68 -3.52 11.28 5.57
C GLY A 68 -4.82 11.90 6.07
N ALA A 69 -5.37 12.85 5.33
CA ALA A 69 -6.67 13.44 5.60
C ALA A 69 -7.62 13.30 4.40
N LEU A 70 -8.90 13.10 4.71
CA LEU A 70 -10.02 13.09 3.78
C LEU A 70 -10.86 14.35 4.03
N GLY A 71 -10.58 15.41 3.27
CA GLY A 71 -11.10 16.74 3.58
C GLY A 71 -10.66 17.16 4.98
N GLU A 72 -11.63 17.36 5.88
CA GLU A 72 -11.37 17.72 7.29
C GLU A 72 -11.18 16.50 8.20
N LYS A 73 -11.35 15.26 7.72
CA LYS A 73 -11.25 14.07 8.56
C LYS A 73 -9.83 13.52 8.56
N LEU A 74 -9.19 13.51 9.73
CA LEU A 74 -7.87 12.87 9.86
C LEU A 74 -7.99 11.35 9.83
N CYS A 75 -7.11 10.69 9.08
CA CYS A 75 -7.08 9.25 8.94
C CYS A 75 -5.85 8.68 9.64
N TYR A 76 -6.06 7.69 10.49
CA TYR A 76 -5.01 6.96 11.20
C TYR A 76 -5.09 5.46 10.91
N ALA A 77 -3.94 4.81 10.87
CA ALA A 77 -3.82 3.37 10.88
C ALA A 77 -3.49 2.87 12.29
N ILE A 78 -4.14 1.79 12.70
CA ILE A 78 -3.89 1.08 13.95
C ILE A 78 -3.42 -0.32 13.61
N GLY A 79 -2.19 -0.66 13.97
CA GLY A 79 -1.67 -2.02 13.90
C GLY A 79 -2.22 -2.85 15.06
N LEU A 80 -2.96 -3.92 14.75
CA LEU A 80 -3.43 -4.89 15.74
C LEU A 80 -2.29 -5.83 16.14
N GLU A 81 -2.29 -6.28 17.40
CA GLU A 81 -1.28 -7.25 17.90
C GLU A 81 -1.60 -8.69 17.51
N SER A 82 -2.89 -9.02 17.39
CA SER A 82 -3.38 -10.34 17.02
C SER A 82 -4.65 -10.24 16.18
N GLN A 83 -5.01 -11.33 15.53
CA GLN A 83 -6.30 -11.45 14.83
C GLN A 83 -7.49 -11.46 15.79
N ASP A 84 -7.30 -11.84 17.05
CA ASP A 84 -8.37 -11.86 18.07
C ASP A 84 -8.79 -10.45 18.49
N ASN A 85 -7.98 -9.43 18.18
CA ASN A 85 -8.27 -8.03 18.44
C ASN A 85 -9.11 -7.35 17.34
N VAL A 86 -9.60 -8.12 16.36
CA VAL A 86 -10.56 -7.61 15.36
C VAL A 86 -11.90 -7.35 16.07
N PRO A 87 -12.49 -6.15 15.95
CA PRO A 87 -13.78 -5.84 16.58
C PRO A 87 -14.90 -6.81 16.20
N GLU A 88 -15.84 -7.04 17.12
CA GLU A 88 -16.96 -7.96 16.92
C GLU A 88 -17.79 -7.57 15.68
N GLY A 89 -18.18 -8.55 14.87
CA GLY A 89 -18.94 -8.34 13.63
C GLY A 89 -18.11 -7.78 12.45
N MET A 90 -16.79 -7.67 12.62
CA MET A 90 -15.85 -7.27 11.56
C MET A 90 -14.96 -8.44 11.13
N GLN A 91 -14.29 -8.30 9.99
CA GLN A 91 -13.39 -9.31 9.46
C GLN A 91 -12.14 -8.69 8.80
N LEU A 92 -11.06 -9.48 8.75
CA LEU A 92 -9.83 -9.12 8.05
C LEU A 92 -9.86 -9.61 6.61
N VAL A 93 -9.62 -8.69 5.67
CA VAL A 93 -9.60 -8.96 4.23
C VAL A 93 -8.31 -8.46 3.59
N PHE A 94 -7.84 -9.10 2.52
CA PHE A 94 -6.73 -8.55 1.76
C PHE A 94 -7.20 -7.37 0.94
N LEU A 95 -6.33 -6.37 0.76
CA LEU A 95 -6.66 -5.18 -0.02
C LEU A 95 -7.09 -5.51 -1.45
N ARG A 96 -6.48 -6.53 -2.07
CA ARG A 96 -6.84 -7.01 -3.41
C ARG A 96 -8.30 -7.47 -3.51
N ASP A 97 -8.85 -8.01 -2.43
CA ASP A 97 -10.21 -8.55 -2.40
C ASP A 97 -11.24 -7.41 -2.38
N LEU A 98 -10.80 -6.17 -2.10
CA LEU A 98 -11.62 -4.95 -2.06
C LEU A 98 -11.62 -4.18 -3.39
N ILE A 99 -10.79 -4.59 -4.36
CA ILE A 99 -10.74 -3.93 -5.68
C ILE A 99 -12.11 -4.02 -6.35
N GLY A 100 -12.65 -2.87 -6.77
CA GLY A 100 -13.99 -2.77 -7.36
C GLY A 100 -15.16 -2.86 -6.36
N GLN A 101 -14.89 -3.16 -5.08
CA GLN A 101 -15.91 -3.17 -4.03
C GLN A 101 -15.94 -1.88 -3.21
N VAL A 102 -14.85 -1.11 -3.21
CA VAL A 102 -14.74 0.18 -2.52
C VAL A 102 -14.16 1.24 -3.46
N ASP A 103 -14.36 2.51 -3.09
CA ASP A 103 -13.77 3.66 -3.80
C ASP A 103 -12.23 3.55 -3.85
N GLU A 104 -11.64 3.88 -5.01
CA GLU A 104 -10.19 3.84 -5.23
C GLU A 104 -9.40 4.65 -4.20
N LYS A 105 -9.95 5.79 -3.71
CA LYS A 105 -9.28 6.58 -2.67
C LYS A 105 -9.19 5.84 -1.34
N MET A 106 -10.19 5.02 -1.03
CA MET A 106 -10.19 4.17 0.17
C MET A 106 -9.18 3.03 0.02
N LEU A 107 -9.04 2.46 -1.19
CA LEU A 107 -7.99 1.48 -1.47
C LEU A 107 -6.60 2.07 -1.29
N ALA A 108 -6.36 3.27 -1.81
CA ALA A 108 -5.07 3.91 -1.69
C ALA A 108 -4.71 4.27 -0.24
N LEU A 109 -5.68 4.81 0.51
CA LEU A 109 -5.51 5.10 1.93
C LEU A 109 -5.25 3.82 2.75
N ALA A 110 -5.95 2.73 2.45
CA ALA A 110 -5.75 1.42 3.06
C ALA A 110 -4.39 0.79 2.70
N GLY A 111 -3.95 0.90 1.45
CA GLY A 111 -2.62 0.45 1.01
C GLY A 111 -1.50 1.20 1.74
N ARG A 112 -1.65 2.52 1.87
CA ARG A 112 -0.73 3.35 2.67
C ARG A 112 -0.74 2.96 4.15
N ALA A 113 -1.91 2.69 4.72
CA ALA A 113 -2.05 2.20 6.10
C ALA A 113 -1.28 0.89 6.31
N ILE A 114 -1.49 -0.10 5.44
CA ILE A 114 -0.76 -1.37 5.49
C ILE A 114 0.75 -1.13 5.45
N GLN A 115 1.23 -0.34 4.49
CA GLN A 115 2.65 -0.11 4.30
C GLN A 115 3.31 0.57 5.51
N LEU A 116 2.66 1.58 6.10
CA LEU A 116 3.21 2.33 7.23
C LEU A 116 3.18 1.53 8.54
N ILE A 117 2.12 0.75 8.78
CA ILE A 117 2.07 -0.16 9.93
C ILE A 117 3.13 -1.25 9.80
N GLU A 118 3.26 -1.87 8.62
CA GLU A 118 4.27 -2.89 8.38
C GLU A 118 5.69 -2.34 8.57
N PHE A 119 5.96 -1.14 8.05
CA PHE A 119 7.24 -0.47 8.28
C PHE A 119 7.50 -0.27 9.77
N GLU A 120 6.53 0.26 10.52
CA GLU A 120 6.69 0.52 11.95
C GLU A 120 7.03 -0.77 12.73
N LEU A 121 6.34 -1.87 12.42
CA LEU A 121 6.52 -3.18 13.04
C LEU A 121 7.86 -3.85 12.67
N THR A 122 8.27 -3.76 11.40
CA THR A 122 9.46 -4.46 10.87
C THR A 122 10.77 -3.70 11.06
N SER A 123 10.70 -2.42 11.43
CA SER A 123 11.87 -1.56 11.63
C SER A 123 12.16 -1.23 13.09
N ARG A 124 11.52 -1.90 14.07
CA ARG A 124 11.71 -1.65 15.52
C ARG A 124 13.16 -1.80 16.01
N PHE A 125 13.93 -2.65 15.34
CA PHE A 125 15.33 -2.89 15.62
C PHE A 125 16.17 -2.69 14.36
N CYS A 126 17.39 -2.22 14.55
CA CYS A 126 18.33 -1.98 13.47
C CYS A 126 18.74 -3.31 12.81
N GLY A 127 18.40 -3.47 11.53
CA GLY A 127 18.80 -4.66 10.76
C GLY A 127 20.32 -4.88 10.60
N ARG A 128 21.16 -3.90 10.96
CA ARG A 128 22.63 -4.02 10.94
C ARG A 128 23.23 -4.50 12.26
N CYS A 129 22.67 -4.09 13.40
CA CYS A 129 23.32 -4.32 14.71
C CYS A 129 22.36 -4.75 15.83
N GLY A 130 21.06 -4.87 15.58
CA GLY A 130 20.07 -5.31 16.56
C GLY A 130 19.66 -4.26 17.60
N THR A 131 20.23 -3.06 17.60
CA THR A 131 19.85 -1.98 18.53
C THR A 131 18.43 -1.46 18.22
N PRO A 132 17.57 -1.18 19.21
CA PRO A 132 16.29 -0.48 18.97
C PRO A 132 16.48 0.81 18.17
N THR A 133 15.57 1.08 17.23
CA THR A 133 15.62 2.30 16.42
C THR A 133 14.80 3.42 17.04
N GLU A 134 15.18 4.66 16.73
CA GLU A 134 14.45 5.88 17.09
C GLU A 134 13.69 6.41 15.87
N ALA A 135 12.46 6.89 16.08
CA ALA A 135 11.65 7.49 15.02
C ALA A 135 12.17 8.90 14.65
N LEU A 136 12.06 9.25 13.36
CA LEU A 136 12.39 10.57 12.82
C LEU A 136 11.10 11.30 12.37
N GLU A 137 11.19 12.63 12.26
CA GLU A 137 10.07 13.49 11.82
C GLU A 137 9.64 13.29 10.37
N ASP A 138 10.46 12.64 9.55
CA ASP A 138 10.23 12.37 8.12
C ASP A 138 9.73 10.94 7.85
N ARG A 139 9.24 10.25 8.90
CA ARG A 139 8.86 8.83 8.92
C ARG A 139 10.03 7.85 8.82
N GLY A 140 11.26 8.34 8.75
CA GLY A 140 12.43 7.49 8.86
C GLY A 140 12.61 6.94 10.28
N LYS A 141 13.51 5.97 10.39
CA LYS A 141 14.04 5.51 11.66
C LYS A 141 15.56 5.54 11.63
N LYS A 142 16.17 5.84 12.78
CA LYS A 142 17.62 5.90 12.96
C LYS A 142 18.08 4.94 14.04
N CYS A 143 19.18 4.25 13.79
CA CYS A 143 19.90 3.55 14.84
C CYS A 143 20.81 4.53 15.60
N SER A 144 20.64 4.61 16.93
CA SER A 144 21.44 5.47 17.80
C SER A 144 22.90 5.04 17.93
N ILE A 145 23.22 3.76 17.66
CA ILE A 145 24.58 3.21 17.80
C ILE A 145 25.36 3.27 16.49
N CYS A 146 24.82 2.71 15.40
CA CYS A 146 25.57 2.60 14.13
C CYS A 146 25.18 3.67 13.10
N GLY A 147 24.22 4.53 13.42
CA GLY A 147 23.77 5.62 12.56
C GLY A 147 22.98 5.20 11.32
N LEU A 148 22.62 3.91 11.17
CA LEU A 148 21.81 3.46 10.04
C LEU A 148 20.47 4.20 9.99
N LEU A 149 20.16 4.77 8.82
CA LEU A 149 18.86 5.35 8.49
C LEU A 149 18.05 4.34 7.68
N ILE A 150 16.76 4.21 8.01
CA ILE A 150 15.83 3.29 7.34
C ILE A 150 14.53 4.07 7.06
N TYR A 151 13.98 3.91 5.87
CA TYR A 151 12.75 4.57 5.44
C TYR A 151 11.70 3.54 4.98
N PRO A 152 10.41 3.88 4.97
CA PRO A 152 9.37 3.06 4.35
C PRO A 152 9.76 2.69 2.91
N ARG A 153 9.81 1.38 2.63
CA ARG A 153 10.28 0.87 1.34
C ARG A 153 9.19 1.01 0.28
N ILE A 154 9.51 1.63 -0.85
CA ILE A 154 8.76 1.55 -2.10
C ILE A 154 9.60 0.73 -3.07
N SER A 155 9.01 -0.31 -3.67
CA SER A 155 9.66 -1.12 -4.71
C SER A 155 9.07 -0.73 -6.06
N PRO A 156 9.81 -0.04 -6.95
CA PRO A 156 9.31 0.28 -8.28
C PRO A 156 9.03 -1.00 -9.06
N ALA A 157 7.93 -1.00 -9.80
CA ALA A 157 7.51 -2.12 -10.63
C ALA A 157 6.98 -1.60 -11.96
N VAL A 158 7.14 -2.40 -13.00
CA VAL A 158 6.59 -2.15 -14.33
C VAL A 158 5.49 -3.15 -14.61
N ILE A 159 4.50 -2.74 -15.40
CA ILE A 159 3.47 -3.59 -15.96
C ILE A 159 3.29 -3.18 -17.43
N VAL A 160 3.34 -4.13 -18.35
CA VAL A 160 3.42 -3.85 -19.79
C VAL A 160 2.45 -4.70 -20.60
N LEU A 161 1.63 -4.04 -21.42
CA LEU A 161 0.84 -4.66 -22.47
C LEU A 161 1.68 -4.74 -23.75
N VAL A 162 2.04 -5.95 -24.17
CA VAL A 162 2.78 -6.19 -25.42
C VAL A 162 1.79 -6.43 -26.55
N MET A 163 1.92 -5.66 -27.64
CA MET A 163 1.00 -5.71 -28.78
C MET A 163 1.74 -6.07 -30.06
N LYS A 164 1.06 -6.79 -30.95
CA LYS A 164 1.50 -7.08 -32.31
C LYS A 164 0.29 -7.00 -33.24
N GLU A 165 0.25 -5.97 -34.08
CA GLU A 165 -0.91 -5.69 -34.95
C GLU A 165 -2.20 -5.58 -34.12
N ASP A 166 -3.19 -6.45 -34.35
CA ASP A 166 -4.46 -6.48 -33.62
C ASP A 166 -4.45 -7.49 -32.45
N GLU A 167 -3.29 -8.08 -32.13
CA GLU A 167 -3.14 -9.07 -31.07
C GLU A 167 -2.42 -8.49 -29.85
N VAL A 168 -2.80 -8.99 -28.67
CA VAL A 168 -2.13 -8.72 -27.39
C VAL A 168 -1.53 -10.00 -26.83
N LEU A 169 -0.34 -9.89 -26.25
CA LEU A 169 0.27 -11.00 -25.52
C LEU A 169 -0.32 -11.07 -24.11
N LEU A 170 -0.84 -12.24 -23.78
CA LEU A 170 -1.27 -12.58 -22.44
C LEU A 170 -0.45 -13.76 -21.93
N VAL A 171 -0.02 -13.68 -20.68
CA VAL A 171 0.74 -14.72 -19.99
C VAL A 171 -0.13 -15.38 -18.92
N ARG A 172 0.21 -16.62 -18.60
CA ARG A 172 -0.43 -17.38 -17.52
C ARG A 172 0.65 -17.86 -16.57
N SER A 173 0.70 -17.29 -15.38
CA SER A 173 1.56 -17.77 -14.31
C SER A 173 0.90 -18.93 -13.55
N SER A 174 1.72 -19.89 -13.12
CA SER A 174 1.28 -21.01 -12.27
C SER A 174 0.75 -20.58 -10.90
N HIS A 175 1.05 -19.34 -10.48
CA HIS A 175 0.62 -18.77 -9.20
C HIS A 175 -0.80 -18.15 -9.24
N PHE A 176 -1.40 -17.94 -10.41
CA PHE A 176 -2.76 -17.43 -10.53
C PHE A 176 -3.81 -18.55 -10.41
N SER A 177 -5.04 -18.20 -10.05
CA SER A 177 -6.18 -19.12 -10.17
C SER A 177 -6.30 -19.64 -11.60
N SER A 178 -6.83 -20.86 -11.75
CA SER A 178 -6.72 -21.71 -12.95
C SER A 178 -7.23 -21.13 -14.27
N ASP A 179 -7.83 -19.94 -14.29
CA ASP A 179 -8.50 -19.37 -15.47
C ASP A 179 -8.17 -17.90 -15.74
N MET A 180 -7.14 -17.35 -15.07
CA MET A 180 -6.72 -15.96 -15.28
C MET A 180 -5.51 -15.87 -16.20
N TYR A 181 -5.61 -14.98 -17.19
CA TYR A 181 -4.49 -14.50 -17.98
C TYR A 181 -4.16 -13.06 -17.56
N SER A 182 -2.88 -12.72 -17.52
CA SER A 182 -2.42 -11.38 -17.18
C SER A 182 -1.48 -10.83 -18.25
N ILE A 183 -1.21 -9.54 -18.15
CA ILE A 183 -0.06 -8.92 -18.83
C ILE A 183 1.20 -9.12 -17.99
N ILE A 184 2.36 -8.80 -18.57
CA ILE A 184 3.68 -9.02 -17.96
C ILE A 184 3.95 -7.91 -16.95
N ALA A 185 4.44 -8.27 -15.77
CA ALA A 185 4.77 -7.32 -14.71
C ALA A 185 5.97 -7.81 -13.89
N GLY A 186 6.78 -6.89 -13.39
CA GLY A 186 7.91 -7.25 -12.53
C GLY A 186 8.59 -6.05 -11.90
N PHE A 187 9.51 -6.34 -10.98
CA PHE A 187 10.20 -5.31 -10.22
C PHE A 187 11.32 -4.68 -11.04
N VAL A 188 11.55 -3.38 -10.84
CA VAL A 188 12.69 -2.68 -11.41
C VAL A 188 13.93 -2.98 -10.56
N GLU A 189 15.02 -3.38 -11.20
CA GLU A 189 16.28 -3.67 -10.51
C GLU A 189 17.15 -2.41 -10.31
N PRO A 190 18.07 -2.42 -9.32
CA PRO A 190 18.99 -1.30 -9.10
C PRO A 190 19.80 -0.93 -10.35
N GLY A 191 19.64 0.31 -10.81
CA GLY A 191 20.35 0.83 -11.98
C GLY A 191 19.59 0.67 -13.31
N GLU A 192 18.39 0.06 -13.30
CA GLU A 192 17.54 -0.02 -14.48
C GLU A 192 16.75 1.27 -14.71
N THR A 193 16.51 1.60 -15.98
CA THR A 193 15.38 2.45 -16.36
C THR A 193 14.11 1.60 -16.41
N LEU A 194 12.92 2.23 -16.38
CA LEU A 194 11.65 1.49 -16.51
C LEU A 194 11.60 0.68 -17.81
N GLU A 195 12.14 1.22 -18.91
CA GLU A 195 12.18 0.55 -20.20
C GLU A 195 13.20 -0.60 -20.24
N HIS A 196 14.28 -0.55 -19.43
CA HIS A 196 15.17 -1.70 -19.27
C HIS A 196 14.46 -2.83 -18.52
N ALA A 197 13.81 -2.52 -17.38
CA ALA A 197 13.02 -3.49 -16.64
C ALA A 197 11.96 -4.14 -17.52
N VAL A 198 11.19 -3.34 -18.30
CA VAL A 198 10.20 -3.87 -19.26
C VAL A 198 10.82 -4.83 -20.28
N ARG A 199 12.00 -4.52 -20.83
CA ARG A 199 12.67 -5.44 -21.77
C ARG A 199 13.14 -6.73 -21.10
N ARG A 200 13.69 -6.62 -19.89
CA ARG A 200 14.17 -7.77 -19.11
C ARG A 200 13.02 -8.70 -18.74
N GLU A 201 11.97 -8.17 -18.11
CA GLU A 201 10.81 -8.96 -17.68
C GLU A 201 10.15 -9.70 -18.86
N VAL A 202 9.97 -9.04 -20.01
CA VAL A 202 9.42 -9.69 -21.21
C VAL A 202 10.34 -10.77 -21.76
N MET A 203 11.66 -10.55 -21.75
CA MET A 203 12.62 -11.58 -22.17
C MET A 203 12.62 -12.78 -21.21
N GLU A 204 12.59 -12.55 -19.90
CA GLU A 204 12.65 -13.60 -18.88
C GLU A 204 11.38 -14.44 -18.85
N GLU A 205 10.20 -13.83 -18.94
CA GLU A 205 8.93 -14.56 -18.86
C GLU A 205 8.56 -15.31 -20.14
N VAL A 206 8.84 -14.73 -21.32
CA VAL A 206 8.35 -15.27 -22.61
C VAL A 206 9.41 -15.38 -23.71
N GLY A 207 10.64 -14.96 -23.47
CA GLY A 207 11.74 -15.08 -24.44
C GLY A 207 11.63 -14.14 -25.65
N LEU A 208 10.85 -13.06 -25.56
CA LEU A 208 10.60 -12.14 -26.67
C LEU A 208 11.40 -10.86 -26.56
N VAL A 209 11.88 -10.35 -27.70
CA VAL A 209 12.47 -9.01 -27.82
C VAL A 209 11.41 -8.01 -28.26
N ILE A 210 11.28 -6.91 -27.51
CA ILE A 210 10.30 -5.86 -27.78
C ILE A 210 10.95 -4.52 -28.16
N LYS A 211 10.18 -3.65 -28.79
CA LYS A 211 10.57 -2.30 -29.21
C LYS A 211 9.42 -1.31 -29.01
N ASN A 212 9.66 -0.02 -29.24
CA ASN A 212 8.65 1.04 -29.18
C ASN A 212 7.95 1.17 -27.82
N ILE A 213 8.69 1.00 -26.72
CA ILE A 213 8.15 1.18 -25.36
C ILE A 213 7.69 2.62 -25.19
N ARG A 214 6.49 2.78 -24.66
CA ARG A 214 5.85 4.07 -24.38
C ARG A 214 5.11 3.96 -23.06
N GLU A 215 5.17 5.00 -22.25
CA GLU A 215 4.33 5.12 -21.07
C GLU A 215 2.86 5.21 -21.47
N PHE A 216 2.00 4.60 -20.67
CA PHE A 216 0.56 4.71 -20.83
C PHE A 216 0.15 6.16 -20.52
N ARG A 217 -0.56 6.79 -21.46
CA ARG A 217 -1.05 8.18 -21.36
C ARG A 217 -2.55 8.20 -21.59
#